data_AF-A0AAV3VXI9-F1
#
_entry.id   AF-A0AAV3VXI9-F1
#
_cell.length_a   1.000
_cell.length_b   1.000
_cell.length_c   1.000
_cell.angle_alpha   90.00
_cell.angle_beta   90.00
_cell.angle_gamma   90.00
#
_symmetry.space_group_name_H-M   'P 1'
#
loop_
_entity.id
_entity.type
_entity.pdbx_description
1 polymer ?
#
loop_
_entity_poly.entity_id
_entity_poly.type
_entity_poly.pdbx_seq_one_letter_code
_entity_poly.pdbx_strand_id
1 'polypeptide(L)'
;MSKYRSSYCKIFINTDEEKEVILNLIEKITMGSKKRWTIISDLMKIELINNEDFSEEKSVKEEDGFLYSKYYLGIEPGEGIKEEQYITGVIILLENLRSSGYKVVASCDFQNELSK
;
A
#
# COMPACT_ATOMS: atom_id res chain seq x y z
N MET A 1 1.89 -4.20 29.61
CA MET A 1 2.40 -3.16 28.71
C MET A 1 1.60 -3.24 27.43
N SER A 2 0.75 -2.25 27.14
CA SER A 2 -0.01 -2.21 25.89
C SER A 2 0.96 -2.02 24.73
N LYS A 3 1.05 -3.00 23.81
CA LYS A 3 1.72 -2.80 22.52
C LYS A 3 0.88 -1.76 21.77
N TYR A 4 1.41 -0.56 21.59
CA TYR A 4 0.82 0.40 20.65
C TYR A 4 0.89 -0.22 19.26
N ARG A 5 -0.26 -0.63 18.72
CA ARG A 5 -0.40 -1.07 17.32
C ARG A 5 -0.63 0.17 16.49
N SER A 6 0.28 0.45 15.56
CA SER A 6 0.13 1.52 14.59
C SER A 6 -0.95 1.14 13.58
N SER A 7 -1.86 2.06 13.31
CA SER A 7 -2.83 1.92 12.21
C SER A 7 -2.21 2.24 10.85
N TYR A 8 -0.95 2.69 10.79
CA TYR A 8 -0.27 2.98 9.54
C TYR A 8 0.17 1.67 8.85
N CYS A 9 -0.09 1.57 7.54
CA CYS A 9 0.39 0.47 6.73
C CYS A 9 1.24 0.98 5.56
N LYS A 10 2.42 0.38 5.37
CA LYS A 10 3.28 0.64 4.22
C LYS A 10 3.17 -0.53 3.25
N ILE A 11 2.87 -0.27 1.97
CA ILE A 11 2.87 -1.30 0.92
C ILE A 11 3.89 -0.93 -0.14
N PHE A 12 4.94 -1.72 -0.27
CA PHE A 12 5.93 -1.57 -1.34
C PHE A 12 5.37 -2.11 -2.65
N ILE A 13 5.57 -1.37 -3.74
CA ILE A 13 5.11 -1.75 -5.08
C ILE A 13 6.32 -1.83 -6.02
N ASN A 14 6.69 -3.05 -6.40
CA ASN A 14 7.72 -3.26 -7.41
C ASN A 14 7.07 -3.27 -8.79
N THR A 15 7.23 -2.16 -9.51
CA THR A 15 6.67 -1.92 -10.84
C THR A 15 7.48 -0.86 -11.59
N ASP A 16 7.51 -0.96 -12.91
CA ASP A 16 8.10 0.04 -13.80
C ASP A 16 7.10 1.12 -14.21
N GLU A 17 5.82 0.92 -13.91
CA GLU A 17 4.76 1.84 -14.32
C GLU A 17 4.89 3.25 -13.76
N GLU A 18 4.25 4.19 -14.45
CA GLU A 18 4.12 5.58 -14.03
C GLU A 18 3.12 5.73 -12.87
N LYS A 19 3.34 6.71 -11.99
CA LYS A 19 2.47 6.97 -10.82
C LYS A 19 0.99 7.11 -11.17
N GLU A 20 0.70 7.76 -12.29
CA GLU A 20 -0.69 7.99 -12.72
C GLU A 20 -1.43 6.68 -13.03
N VAL A 21 -0.74 5.68 -13.58
CA VAL A 21 -1.35 4.37 -13.85
C VAL A 21 -1.72 3.68 -12.55
N ILE A 22 -0.79 3.67 -11.60
CA ILE A 22 -0.97 3.10 -10.25
C ILE A 22 -2.13 3.81 -9.53
N LEU A 23 -2.16 5.14 -9.55
CA LEU A 23 -3.21 5.92 -8.88
C LEU A 23 -4.59 5.71 -9.50
N ASN A 24 -4.69 5.63 -10.83
CA ASN A 24 -5.96 5.36 -11.50
C ASN A 24 -6.49 3.96 -11.16
N LEU A 25 -5.61 2.98 -10.94
CA LEU A 25 -6.01 1.66 -10.48
C LEU A 25 -6.49 1.70 -9.03
N ILE A 26 -5.74 2.33 -8.12
CA ILE A 26 -6.11 2.44 -6.70
C ILE A 26 -7.44 3.20 -6.54
N GLU A 27 -7.65 4.28 -7.30
CA GLU A 27 -8.91 5.03 -7.33
C GLU A 27 -10.10 4.12 -7.67
N LYS A 28 -9.96 3.27 -8.71
CA LYS A 28 -11.00 2.31 -9.10
C LYS A 28 -11.24 1.24 -8.03
N ILE A 29 -10.19 0.67 -7.45
CA ILE A 29 -10.29 -0.39 -6.43
C ILE A 29 -11.01 0.13 -5.18
N THR A 30 -10.64 1.32 -4.74
CA THR A 30 -11.13 1.90 -3.47
C THR A 30 -12.41 2.70 -3.62
N MET A 31 -12.88 2.88 -4.86
CA MET A 31 -13.95 3.84 -5.21
C MET A 31 -13.68 5.24 -4.61
N GLY A 32 -12.40 5.59 -4.50
CA GLY A 32 -11.93 6.83 -3.90
C GLY A 32 -11.94 7.98 -4.89
N SER A 33 -11.49 9.14 -4.41
CA SER A 33 -11.22 10.33 -5.22
C SER A 33 -9.74 10.64 -5.23
N LYS A 34 -9.17 10.80 -6.42
CA LYS A 34 -7.78 11.22 -6.59
C LYS A 34 -7.56 12.70 -6.35
N LYS A 35 -6.56 13.03 -5.54
CA LYS A 35 -6.04 14.38 -5.32
C LYS A 35 -4.51 14.36 -5.40
N ARG A 36 -3.96 14.66 -6.58
CA ARG A 36 -2.53 14.52 -6.89
C ARG A 36 -2.05 13.08 -6.60
N TRP A 37 -1.10 12.92 -5.68
CA TRP A 37 -0.51 11.63 -5.30
C TRP A 37 -1.27 10.90 -4.19
N THR A 38 -2.46 11.40 -3.81
CA THR A 38 -3.26 10.86 -2.72
C THR A 38 -4.62 10.39 -3.24
N ILE A 39 -5.06 9.21 -2.81
CA ILE A 39 -6.44 8.73 -2.95
C ILE A 39 -7.12 8.84 -1.59
N ILE A 40 -8.32 9.42 -1.56
CA ILE A 40 -9.16 9.49 -0.36
C ILE A 40 -10.42 8.67 -0.64
N SER A 41 -10.70 7.71 0.23
CA SER A 41 -11.91 6.87 0.18
C SER A 41 -12.63 6.92 1.53
N ASP A 42 -13.80 6.29 1.60
CA ASP A 42 -14.56 6.20 2.85
C ASP A 42 -13.80 5.44 3.96
N LEU A 43 -12.93 4.48 3.60
CA LEU A 43 -12.24 3.63 4.57
C LEU A 43 -10.84 4.14 4.94
N MET A 44 -10.16 4.79 4.00
CA MET A 44 -8.73 5.07 4.15
C MET A 44 -8.25 6.19 3.24
N LYS A 45 -7.13 6.78 3.65
CA LYS A 45 -6.31 7.67 2.85
C LYS A 45 -5.05 6.92 2.41
N ILE A 46 -4.75 6.99 1.12
CA ILE A 46 -3.60 6.31 0.50
C ILE A 46 -2.74 7.36 -0.18
N GLU A 47 -1.45 7.39 0.11
CA GLU A 47 -0.47 8.27 -0.53
C GLU A 47 0.58 7.46 -1.29
N LEU A 48 0.80 7.78 -2.57
CA LEU A 48 1.81 7.14 -3.41
C LEU A 48 3.13 7.93 -3.38
N ILE A 49 4.14 7.34 -2.76
CA ILE A 49 5.40 8.00 -2.43
C ILE A 49 6.55 7.40 -3.24
N ASN A 50 7.48 8.24 -3.69
CA ASN A 50 8.74 7.77 -4.26
C ASN A 50 9.58 7.14 -3.16
N ASN A 51 10.11 5.95 -3.38
CA ASN A 51 11.02 5.37 -2.42
C ASN A 51 12.41 6.02 -2.56
N GLU A 52 12.89 6.65 -1.49
CA GLU A 52 14.23 7.26 -1.47
C GLU A 52 15.34 6.20 -1.55
N ASP A 53 15.03 5.00 -1.05
CA ASP A 53 15.92 3.84 -1.11
C ASP A 53 15.82 3.09 -2.45
N PHE A 54 15.15 3.63 -3.48
CA PHE A 54 14.99 2.91 -4.74
C PHE A 54 16.33 2.49 -5.34
N SER A 55 16.44 1.20 -5.66
CA SER A 55 17.57 0.64 -6.39
C SER A 55 17.06 -0.50 -7.27
N GLU A 56 17.05 -0.27 -8.58
CA GLU A 56 16.61 -1.26 -9.57
C GLU A 56 17.34 -2.59 -9.39
N GLU A 57 18.66 -2.56 -9.26
CA GLU A 57 19.49 -3.75 -9.07
C GLU A 57 19.11 -4.53 -7.80
N LYS A 58 19.04 -3.85 -6.65
CA LYS A 58 18.74 -4.50 -5.37
C LYS A 58 17.31 -5.00 -5.30
N SER A 59 16.38 -4.31 -5.96
CA SER A 59 14.96 -4.68 -5.99
C SER A 59 14.70 -6.04 -6.63
N VAL A 60 15.63 -6.52 -7.45
CA VAL A 60 15.56 -7.80 -8.16
C VAL A 60 16.44 -8.87 -7.53
N LYS A 61 17.63 -8.49 -7.03
CA LYS A 61 18.67 -9.47 -6.63
C LYS A 61 18.66 -9.84 -5.15
N GLU A 62 18.18 -8.97 -4.28
CA GLU A 62 18.22 -9.21 -2.83
C GLU A 62 16.95 -9.93 -2.35
N GLU A 63 17.09 -10.75 -1.30
CA GLU A 63 15.97 -11.50 -0.69
C GLU A 63 14.87 -10.53 -0.20
N ASP A 64 15.27 -9.44 0.44
CA ASP A 64 14.40 -8.33 0.86
C ASP A 64 14.34 -7.20 -0.18
N GLY A 65 14.51 -7.54 -1.46
CA GLY A 65 14.53 -6.58 -2.58
C GLY A 65 13.33 -5.63 -2.62
N PHE A 66 12.19 -6.03 -2.03
CA PHE A 66 11.01 -5.17 -1.93
C PHE A 66 11.27 -3.83 -1.23
N LEU A 67 12.25 -3.76 -0.30
CA LEU A 67 12.65 -2.52 0.37
C LEU A 67 13.20 -1.47 -0.60
N TYR A 68 13.71 -1.93 -1.74
CA TYR A 68 14.28 -1.10 -2.81
C TYR A 68 13.30 -0.87 -3.96
N SER A 69 12.00 -1.19 -3.79
CA SER A 69 10.97 -0.95 -4.79
C SER A 69 10.86 0.54 -5.15
N LYS A 70 10.49 0.86 -6.40
CA LYS A 70 10.40 2.25 -6.90
C LYS A 70 9.43 3.13 -6.12
N TYR A 71 8.30 2.55 -5.68
CA TYR A 71 7.27 3.26 -4.94
C TYR A 71 6.82 2.48 -3.71
N TYR A 72 6.21 3.20 -2.78
CA TYR A 72 5.39 2.61 -1.73
C TYR A 72 4.11 3.42 -1.52
N LEU A 73 3.09 2.74 -1.00
CA LEU A 73 1.87 3.34 -0.47
C LEU A 73 2.04 3.57 1.03
N GLY A 74 1.75 4.79 1.48
CA GLY A 74 1.45 5.07 2.87
C GLY A 74 -0.06 5.07 3.07
N ILE A 75 -0.56 4.26 4.00
CA ILE A 75 -2.00 4.06 4.20
C ILE A 75 -2.35 4.34 5.66
N GLU A 76 -3.39 5.15 5.85
CA GLU A 76 -3.97 5.49 7.15
C GLU A 76 -5.49 5.27 7.11
N PRO A 77 -6.12 4.84 8.22
CA PRO A 77 -7.57 4.76 8.29
C PRO A 77 -8.21 6.14 8.13
N GLY A 78 -9.41 6.17 7.55
CA GLY A 78 -10.26 7.35 7.58
C GLY A 78 -10.69 7.72 9.00
N GLU A 79 -11.17 8.94 9.19
CA GLU A 79 -11.66 9.41 10.48
C GLU A 79 -12.86 8.57 10.95
N GLY A 80 -12.80 8.05 12.19
CA GLY A 80 -13.87 7.24 12.77
C GLY A 80 -13.98 5.81 12.23
N ILE A 81 -13.07 5.38 11.35
CA ILE A 81 -13.07 4.02 10.80
C ILE A 81 -12.55 3.02 11.83
N LYS A 82 -13.29 1.93 12.04
CA LYS A 82 -12.87 0.85 12.93
C LYS A 82 -11.69 0.10 12.32
N GLU A 83 -10.79 -0.36 13.18
CA GLU A 83 -9.60 -1.10 12.78
C GLU A 83 -9.91 -2.31 11.87
N GLU A 84 -10.91 -3.11 12.20
CA GLU A 84 -11.32 -4.27 11.40
C GLU A 84 -11.78 -3.88 9.98
N GLN A 85 -12.51 -2.78 9.84
CA GLN A 85 -12.97 -2.27 8.54
C GLN A 85 -11.78 -1.77 7.72
N TYR A 86 -10.86 -1.07 8.38
CA TYR A 86 -9.63 -0.60 7.76
C TYR A 86 -8.74 -1.75 7.28
N ILE A 87 -8.47 -2.75 8.14
CA ILE A 87 -7.70 -3.94 7.78
C ILE A 87 -8.34 -4.67 6.61
N THR A 88 -9.67 -4.83 6.63
CA THR A 88 -10.41 -5.45 5.52
C THR A 88 -10.22 -4.66 4.22
N GLY A 89 -10.27 -3.32 4.28
CA GLY A 89 -9.98 -2.46 3.13
C GLY A 89 -8.56 -2.64 2.59
N VAL A 90 -7.56 -2.73 3.47
CA VAL A 90 -6.16 -2.96 3.09
C VAL A 90 -5.97 -4.34 2.44
N ILE A 91 -6.64 -5.38 2.97
CA ILE A 91 -6.63 -6.73 2.37
C ILE A 91 -7.17 -6.68 0.94
N ILE A 92 -8.36 -6.10 0.76
CA ILE A 92 -9.00 -5.98 -0.56
C ILE A 92 -8.10 -5.21 -1.53
N LEU A 93 -7.49 -4.11 -1.08
CA LEU A 93 -6.54 -3.33 -1.90
C LEU A 93 -5.35 -4.20 -2.34
N LEU A 94 -4.73 -4.90 -1.40
CA LEU A 94 -3.56 -5.75 -1.64
C LEU A 94 -3.89 -6.89 -2.62
N GLU A 95 -5.02 -7.56 -2.44
CA GLU A 95 -5.50 -8.62 -3.34
C GLU A 95 -5.77 -8.12 -4.75
N ASN A 96 -6.40 -6.95 -4.89
CA ASN A 96 -6.69 -6.37 -6.21
C ASN A 96 -5.42 -5.90 -6.92
N LEU A 97 -4.44 -5.33 -6.19
CA LEU A 97 -3.14 -4.98 -6.76
C LEU A 97 -2.40 -6.24 -7.26
N ARG A 98 -2.38 -7.32 -6.45
CA ARG A 98 -1.79 -8.60 -6.86
C ARG A 98 -2.49 -9.20 -8.08
N SER A 99 -3.82 -9.19 -8.08
CA SER A 99 -4.64 -9.71 -9.19
C SER A 99 -4.47 -8.89 -10.48
N SER A 100 -4.09 -7.62 -10.35
CA SER A 100 -3.74 -6.75 -11.47
C SER A 100 -2.29 -6.92 -11.96
N GLY A 101 -1.53 -7.87 -11.39
CA GLY A 101 -0.17 -8.21 -11.81
C GLY A 101 0.95 -7.49 -11.06
N TYR A 102 0.63 -6.66 -10.06
CA TYR A 102 1.67 -5.96 -9.29
C TYR A 102 2.30 -6.87 -8.25
N LYS A 103 3.63 -6.80 -8.14
CA LYS A 103 4.37 -7.43 -7.06
C LYS A 103 4.40 -6.48 -5.85
N VAL A 104 3.61 -6.79 -4.83
CA VAL A 104 3.41 -5.93 -3.65
C VAL A 104 3.72 -6.63 -2.34
N VAL A 105 4.34 -5.91 -1.40
CA VAL A 105 4.69 -6.40 -0.06
C VAL A 105 4.24 -5.40 1.00
N ALA A 106 3.42 -5.84 1.94
CA ALA A 106 2.95 -5.02 3.06
C ALA A 106 3.91 -5.14 4.26
N SER A 107 4.17 -4.01 4.91
CA SER A 107 4.99 -3.87 6.11
C SER A 107 4.22 -3.02 7.13
N CYS A 108 3.57 -3.69 8.09
CA CYS A 108 2.73 -3.06 9.10
C CYS A 108 2.54 -4.00 10.31
N ASP A 109 2.07 -3.45 11.43
CA ASP A 109 1.87 -4.22 12.68
C ASP A 109 0.84 -5.34 12.58
N PHE A 110 0.03 -5.34 11.52
CA PHE A 110 -1.02 -6.32 11.21
C PHE A 110 -0.72 -7.17 9.97
N GLN A 111 0.56 -7.32 9.64
CA GLN A 111 1.00 -8.13 8.50
C GLN A 111 0.52 -9.59 8.58
N ASN A 112 0.38 -10.14 9.79
CA ASN A 112 -0.10 -11.51 9.99
C ASN A 112 -1.53 -11.71 9.50
N GLU A 113 -2.37 -10.67 9.57
CA GLU A 113 -3.73 -10.69 9.01
C GLU A 113 -3.74 -10.55 7.48
N LEU A 114 -2.73 -9.90 6.89
CA LEU A 114 -2.59 -9.70 5.43
C LEU A 114 -1.99 -10.92 4.69
N SER A 115 -1.49 -11.90 5.44
CA SER A 115 -0.74 -13.05 4.91
C SER A 115 -1.60 -14.33 4.79
N LYS A 116 -2.92 -14.22 4.96
CA LYS A 116 -3.88 -15.31 4.75
C LYS A 116 -4.36 -15.31 3.30
#